data_AF-A0A1Z8Q4T6-F1
#
_entry.id   AF-A0A1Z8Q4T6-F1
#
_cell.length_a   1.000
_cell.length_b   1.000
_cell.length_c   1.000
_cell.angle_alpha   90.00
_cell.angle_beta   90.00
_cell.angle_gamma   90.00
#
_symmetry.space_group_name_H-M   'P 1'
#
loop_
_entity.id
_entity.type
_entity.pdbx_description
1 polymer ?
#
loop_
_entity_poly.entity_id
_entity_poly.type
_entity_poly.pdbx_seq_one_letter_code
_entity_poly.pdbx_strand_id
1 'polypeptide(L)' 'MKVALVMIMCSQIAGDCMKPHFLGHFDNLYDCLIGGYTEAIEKTEEIGRKEIIRHEIIVKFNCYYDTKTLEKGA' A
#
# COMPACT_ATOMS: atom_id res chain seq x y z
N MET A 1 13.61 -7.24 12.97
CA MET A 1 12.38 -7.65 12.25
C MET A 1 12.16 -6.64 11.14
N LYS A 2 11.69 -7.07 9.97
CA LYS A 2 11.35 -6.13 8.88
C LYS A 2 9.83 -6.03 8.76
N VAL A 3 9.35 -4.86 8.35
CA VAL A 3 7.92 -4.60 8.14
C VAL A 3 7.68 -4.42 6.66
N ALA A 4 6.81 -5.24 6.08
CA ALA A 4 6.45 -5.16 4.68
C ALA A 4 5.32 -4.14 4.46
N LEU A 5 5.46 -3.30 3.44
CA LEU A 5 4.42 -2.39 2.95
C LEU A 5 3.74 -2.99 1.73
N VAL A 6 2.41 -3.12 1.79
CA VAL A 6 1.58 -3.52 0.67
C VAL A 6 0.48 -2.50 0.45
N MET A 7 0.33 -2.06 -0.80
CA MET A 7 -0.72 -1.14 -1.23
C MET A 7 -1.80 -1.89 -2.01
N ILE A 8 -3.04 -1.42 -1.90
CA ILE A 8 -4.19 -1.91 -2.66
C ILE A 8 -5.04 -0.71 -3.10
N MET A 9 -5.55 -0.77 -4.33
CA MET A 9 -6.47 0.23 -4.86
C MET A 9 -7.79 -0.43 -5.19
N CYS A 10 -8.89 0.20 -4.81
CA CYS A 10 -10.24 -0.32 -5.01
C CYS A 10 -11.13 0.73 -5.67
N SER A 11 -11.95 0.33 -6.64
CA SER A 11 -13.03 1.16 -7.16
C SER A 11 -14.32 0.81 -6.43
N GLN A 12 -14.94 1.78 -5.74
CA GLN A 12 -16.24 1.52 -5.10
C GLN A 12 -17.35 1.28 -6.13
N ILE A 13 -17.27 1.96 -7.29
CA ILE A 13 -18.24 1.78 -8.37
C ILE A 13 -18.17 0.37 -8.96
N ALA A 14 -16.97 -0.18 -9.17
CA ALA A 14 -16.82 -1.54 -9.69
C ALA A 14 -17.04 -2.61 -8.62
N GLY A 15 -16.98 -2.25 -7.34
CA GLY A 15 -17.02 -3.20 -6.22
C GLY A 15 -15.81 -4.14 -6.18
N ASP A 16 -14.69 -3.75 -6.79
CA ASP A 16 -13.50 -4.60 -6.94
C ASP A 16 -12.20 -3.84 -6.65
N CYS A 17 -11.17 -4.60 -6.29
CA CYS A 17 -9.84 -4.11 -6.01
C CYS A 17 -8.81 -4.70 -6.97
N MET A 18 -7.82 -3.90 -7.31
CA MET A 18 -6.62 -4.41 -7.95
C MET A 18 -5.89 -5.38 -7.02
N LYS A 19 -5.07 -6.26 -7.61
CA LYS A 19 -4.20 -7.14 -6.84
C LYS A 19 -3.32 -6.30 -5.90
N PRO A 20 -3.16 -6.70 -4.63
CA PRO A 20 -2.24 -6.00 -3.72
C PRO A 20 -0.82 -5.96 -4.29
N HIS A 21 -0.18 -4.80 -4.17
CA HIS A 21 1.16 -4.55 -4.69
C HIS A 21 2.14 -4.36 -3.53
N PHE A 22 3.19 -5.16 -3.52
CA PHE A 22 4.27 -5.05 -2.54
C PHE A 22 5.21 -3.90 -2.94
N LEU A 23 5.42 -2.95 -2.04
CA LEU A 23 6.21 -1.75 -2.30
C LEU A 23 7.61 -1.81 -1.68
N GLY A 24 7.79 -2.52 -0.56
CA GLY A 24 9.10 -2.64 0.07
C GLY A 24 9.07 -3.07 1.53
N HIS A 25 10.26 -3.13 2.12
CA HIS A 25 10.47 -3.42 3.54
C HIS A 25 11.02 -2.21 4.27
N PHE A 26 10.61 -2.05 5.53
CA PHE A 26 11.06 -1.01 6.45
C PHE A 26 11.63 -1.63 7.73
N ASP A 27 12.44 -0.87 8.46
CA ASP A 27 13.09 -1.32 9.69
C ASP A 27 12.15 -1.42 10.89
N ASN A 28 11.10 -0.60 10.90
CA ASN A 28 10.11 -0.58 11.97
C ASN A 28 8.73 -0.17 11.42
N LEU A 29 7.71 -0.30 12.27
CA LEU A 29 6.34 -0.01 11.89
C LEU A 29 6.11 1.47 11.63
N TYR A 30 6.76 2.37 12.36
CA TYR A 30 6.62 3.82 12.19
C TYR A 30 7.05 4.24 10.78
N ASP A 31 8.25 3.82 10.35
CA ASP A 31 8.75 4.15 9.01
C ASP A 31 7.88 3.54 7.90
N CYS A 32 7.36 2.32 8.10
CA CYS A 32 6.42 1.71 7.17
C CYS A 32 5.12 2.51 7.04
N LEU A 33 4.56 2.99 8.15
CA LEU A 33 3.33 3.77 8.14
C LEU A 33 3.55 5.12 7.45
N ILE A 34 4.65 5.82 7.76
CA ILE A 34 5.00 7.08 7.08
C ILE A 34 5.17 6.84 5.57
N GLY A 35 5.93 5.82 5.17
CA GLY A 35 6.09 5.46 3.76
C GLY A 35 4.76 5.13 3.08
N GLY A 36 3.91 4.34 3.74
CA GLY A 36 2.59 3.99 3.22
C GLY A 36 1.66 5.19 3.00
N TYR A 37 1.65 6.16 3.92
CA TYR A 37 0.88 7.39 3.74
C TYR A 37 1.42 8.24 2.60
N THR A 38 2.74 8.42 2.51
CA THR A 38 3.39 9.17 1.42
C THR A 38 3.05 8.56 0.07
N GLU A 39 3.26 7.26 -0.11
CA GLU A 39 2.96 6.53 -1.34
C GLU A 39 1.46 6.61 -1.70
N ALA A 40 0.57 6.53 -0.71
CA ALA A 40 -0.88 6.66 -0.95
C ALA A 40 -1.28 8.06 -1.41
N ILE A 41 -0.67 9.11 -0.86
CA ILE A 41 -0.88 10.50 -1.28
C ILE A 41 -0.38 10.68 -2.72
N GLU A 42 0.87 10.32 -2.99
CA GLU A 42 1.48 10.44 -4.32
C GLU A 42 0.67 9.69 -5.38
N LYS A 43 0.23 8.46 -5.08
CA LYS A 43 -0.61 7.68 -6.00
C LYS A 43 -1.97 8.32 -6.24
N THR A 44 -2.58 8.90 -5.21
CA THR A 44 -3.87 9.61 -5.34
C THR A 44 -3.73 10.84 -6.22
N GLU A 45 -2.64 11.60 -6.08
CA GLU A 45 -2.34 12.76 -6.92
C GLU A 45 -2.04 12.36 -8.37
N GLU A 46 -1.28 11.28 -8.58
CA GLU A 46 -0.94 10.73 -9.90
C GLU A 46 -2.17 10.26 -10.68
N ILE A 47 -3.10 9.54 -10.03
CA ILE A 47 -4.37 9.13 -10.64
C ILE A 47 -5.22 10.35 -11.01
N GLY A 48 -5.18 11.38 -10.16
CA GLY A 48 -5.80 12.67 -10.40
C GLY A 48 -7.28 12.72 -10.05
N ARG A 49 -7.73 13.94 -9.68
CA ARG A 49 -9.08 14.24 -9.16
C ARG A 49 -10.21 13.66 -10.02
N LYS A 50 -10.10 13.77 -11.35
CA LYS A 50 -11.16 13.34 -12.27
C LYS A 50 -11.42 11.84 -12.16
N GLU A 51 -10.37 11.03 -12.19
CA GLU A 51 -10.51 9.58 -12.17
C GLU A 51 -10.86 9.06 -10.77
N ILE A 52 -10.30 9.67 -9.72
CA ILE A 52 -10.69 9.38 -8.32
C ILE A 52 -12.19 9.55 -8.13
N ILE A 53 -12.77 10.66 -8.57
CA ILE A 53 -14.21 10.94 -8.41
C ILE A 53 -15.04 10.01 -9.30
N ARG A 54 -14.63 9.79 -10.55
CA ARG A 54 -15.39 8.99 -11.52
C ARG A 54 -15.56 7.54 -11.08
N HIS A 55 -14.51 6.96 -10.52
CA HIS A 55 -14.47 5.53 -10.17
C HIS A 55 -14.53 5.29 -8.65
N GLU A 56 -14.65 6.36 -7.86
CA GLU A 56 -14.56 6.34 -6.40
C GLU A 56 -13.37 5.50 -5.93
N ILE A 57 -12.19 5.82 -6.46
CA ILE A 57 -10.97 5.05 -6.18
C ILE A 57 -10.49 5.37 -4.76
N ILE A 58 -10.25 4.31 -4.01
CA ILE A 58 -9.65 4.37 -2.67
C ILE A 58 -8.30 3.67 -2.71
N VAL A 59 -7.24 4.42 -2.41
CA VAL A 59 -5.89 3.88 -2.17
C VAL A 59 -5.76 3.52 -0.69
N LYS A 60 -5.45 2.27 -0.39
CA LYS A 60 -5.19 1.77 0.96
C LYS A 60 -3.83 1.10 1.02
N PHE A 61 -3.26 1.01 2.20
CA PHE A 61 -2.05 0.23 2.43
C PHE A 61 -2.12 -0.49 3.77
N ASN A 62 -1.27 -1.51 3.91
CA ASN A 62 -1.06 -2.22 5.16
C ASN A 62 0.43 -2.41 5.42
N CYS A 63 0.79 -2.36 6.69
CA CYS A 63 2.09 -2.70 7.20
C CYS A 63 1.98 -3.96 8.05
N TYR A 64 2.75 -4.99 7.73
CA TYR A 64 2.78 -6.22 8.52
C TYR A 64 4.21 -6.67 8.79
N TYR A 65 4.43 -7.27 9.96
CA TYR A 65 5.71 -7.88 10.29
C TYR A 65 5.94 -9.07 9.36
N ASP A 66 6.99 -8.99 8.55
CA ASP A 66 7.36 -10.07 7.66
C ASP A 66 8.26 -11.05 8.43
N THR A 67 7.68 -12.16 8.85
CA THR A 67 8.40 -13.23 9.55
C THR A 67 9.18 -14.12 8.58
N LYS A 68 8.91 -14.07 7.27
CA LYS A 68 9.56 -14.96 6.26
C LYS A 68 10.99 -14.53 5.91
N THR A 69 11.39 -13.31 6.26
CA THR A 69 12.77 -12.84 6.07
C THR A 69 13.73 -13.38 7.13
N LEU A 70 13.23 -13.96 8.23
CA LEU A 70 14.05 -14.64 9.25
C LEU A 70 14.38 -16.10 8.89
N GLU A 71 13.54 -16.75 8.07
CA GLU A 71 13.73 -18.16 7.69
C GLU A 71 14.67 -18.35 6.49
N LYS A 72 14.92 -17.31 5.69
CA LYS A 72 15.85 -17.37 4.54
C LYS A 72 17.31 -17.09 4.92
N GLY A 73 17.62 -17.10 6.22
CA GLY A 73 18.95 -16.85 6.78
C GLY A 73 19.39 -17.88 7.82
N ALA A 74 18.84 -19.10 7.77
CA ALA A 74 19.32 -20.27 8.52
C ALA A 74 19.78 -21.36 7.55
#